data_AF-A0A8T9D985-F1
#
_entry.id   AF-A0A8T9D985-F1
#
_cell.length_a   1.000
_cell.length_b   1.000
_cell.length_c   1.000
_cell.angle_alpha   90.00
_cell.angle_beta   90.00
_cell.angle_gamma   90.00
#
_symmetry.space_group_name_H-M   'P 1'
#
loop_
_entity.id
_entity.type
_entity.pdbx_description
1 polymer ?
#
loop_
_entity_poly.entity_id
_entity_poly.type
_entity_poly.pdbx_seq_one_letter_code
_entity_poly.pdbx_strand_id
1 'polypeptide(L)' 'MRDLVKEAWLAGKSASIHVEKNNPARQLYVRLGFTVVEDKGVYDLMACAPPVAPNQPRLK' A
#
# COMPACT_ATOMS: atom_id res chain seq x y z
N MET A 1 -2.88 -11.82 -5.85
CA MET A 1 -2.66 -10.47 -5.27
C MET A 1 -1.32 -9.87 -5.65
N ARG A 2 -0.21 -10.61 -5.55
CA ARG A 2 1.10 -10.11 -6.01
C ARG A 2 1.10 -9.71 -7.50
N ASP A 3 0.35 -10.44 -8.33
CA ASP A 3 0.24 -10.14 -9.77
C ASP A 3 -0.46 -8.80 -10.03
N LEU A 4 -1.54 -8.49 -9.30
CA LEU A 4 -2.24 -7.20 -9.38
C LEU A 4 -1.36 -6.04 -8.91
N VAL A 5 -0.57 -6.24 -7.86
CA VAL A 5 0.40 -5.24 -7.38
C VAL A 5 1.46 -5.00 -8.45
N LYS A 6 1.97 -6.07 -9.07
CA LYS A 6 2.95 -5.99 -10.16
C LYS A 6 2.37 -5.27 -11.39
N GLU A 7 1.12 -5.56 -11.77
CA GLU A 7 0.44 -4.88 -12.87
C GLU A 7 0.24 -3.39 -12.58
N ALA A 8 -0.19 -3.04 -11.36
CA ALA A 8 -0.30 -1.65 -10.94
C ALA A 8 1.06 -0.94 -11.04
N TRP A 9 2.14 -1.59 -10.58
CA TRP A 9 3.50 -1.05 -10.68
C TRP A 9 3.97 -0.87 -12.13
N LEU A 10 3.69 -1.83 -13.02
CA LEU A 10 3.99 -1.71 -14.44
C LEU A 10 3.24 -0.54 -15.09
N ALA A 11 2.05 -0.22 -14.59
CA ALA A 11 1.27 0.94 -15.00
C ALA A 11 1.69 2.25 -14.30
N GLY A 12 2.73 2.25 -13.46
CA GLY A 12 3.17 3.42 -12.68
C GLY A 12 2.18 3.82 -11.57
N LYS A 13 1.29 2.91 -11.16
CA LYS A 13 0.25 3.13 -10.16
C LYS A 13 0.63 2.44 -8.85
N SER A 14 0.10 2.98 -7.75
CA SER A 14 0.19 2.34 -6.43
C SER A 14 -1.05 1.49 -6.17
N ALA A 15 -0.88 0.33 -5.54
CA ALA A 15 -1.99 -0.49 -5.08
C ALA A 15 -2.37 -0.10 -3.64
N SER A 16 -3.64 0.11 -3.35
CA SER A 16 -4.14 0.43 -2.01
C SER A 16 -5.25 -0.52 -1.56
N ILE A 17 -5.33 -0.75 -0.25
CA ILE A 17 -6.30 -1.64 0.38
C ILE A 17 -6.75 -1.04 1.71
N HIS A 18 -8.02 -1.26 2.08
CA HIS A 18 -8.51 -0.97 3.43
C HIS A 18 -8.43 -2.24 4.26
N VAL A 19 -7.82 -2.14 5.45
CA VAL A 19 -7.62 -3.26 6.36
C VAL A 19 -8.08 -2.85 7.74
N GLU A 20 -8.96 -3.63 8.36
CA GLU A 20 -9.32 -3.37 9.76
C GLU A 20 -8.10 -3.47 10.67
N LYS A 21 -8.00 -2.58 11.65
CA LYS A 21 -6.86 -2.53 12.58
C LYS A 21 -6.61 -3.85 13.32
N ASN A 22 -7.68 -4.57 13.61
CA ASN A 22 -7.66 -5.83 14.34
C ASN A 22 -7.59 -7.06 13.42
N ASN A 23 -7.52 -6.87 12.10
CA ASN A 23 -7.45 -8.00 11.16
C ASN A 23 -6.04 -8.63 11.21
N PRO A 24 -5.92 -9.94 11.51
CA PRO A 24 -4.64 -10.65 11.48
C PRO A 24 -3.90 -10.56 10.14
N ALA A 25 -4.64 -10.38 9.04
CA ALA A 25 -4.07 -10.21 7.71
C ALA A 25 -3.27 -8.90 7.54
N ARG A 26 -3.41 -7.93 8.45
CA ARG A 26 -2.60 -6.70 8.44
C ARG A 26 -1.10 -7.01 8.44
N GLN A 27 -0.67 -7.99 9.23
CA GLN A 27 0.73 -8.44 9.26
C GLN A 27 1.19 -9.06 7.94
N LEU A 28 0.29 -9.76 7.22
CA LEU A 28 0.59 -10.28 5.89
C LEU A 28 0.84 -9.14 4.90
N TYR A 29 0.00 -8.10 4.93
CA TYR A 29 0.17 -6.95 4.04
C TYR A 29 1.44 -6.15 4.34
N VAL A 30 1.78 -5.95 5.61
CA VAL A 30 3.07 -5.35 6.01
C VAL A 30 4.24 -6.14 5.43
N ARG A 31 4.23 -7.48 5.55
CA ARG A 31 5.28 -8.35 4.97
C ARG A 31 5.34 -8.33 3.45
N LEU A 32 4.21 -8.03 2.79
CA LEU A 32 4.13 -7.86 1.34
C LEU A 32 4.63 -6.47 0.88
N GLY A 33 4.99 -5.57 1.81
CA GLY A 33 5.48 -4.23 1.51
C GLY A 33 4.38 -3.16 1.47
N PHE A 34 3.18 -3.44 1.98
CA PHE A 34 2.17 -2.42 2.19
C PHE A 34 2.47 -1.62 3.45
N THR A 35 2.32 -0.31 3.37
CA THR A 35 2.49 0.62 4.49
C THR A 35 1.19 1.37 4.75
N VAL A 36 0.88 1.66 6.01
CA VAL A 36 -0.27 2.52 6.37
C VAL A 36 -0.03 3.92 5.84
N VAL A 37 -0.99 4.44 5.07
CA VAL A 37 -0.95 5.78 4.46
C VAL A 37 -1.93 6.72 5.12
N GLU A 38 -3.04 6.19 5.63
CA GLU A 38 -4.09 6.95 6.29
C GLU A 38 -4.81 6.09 7.33
N ASP A 39 -5.15 6.68 8.46
CA ASP A 39 -5.94 6.08 9.52
C ASP A 39 -7.40 6.55 9.39
N LYS A 40 -8.32 5.64 9.07
CA LYS A 40 -9.76 5.94 8.91
C LYS A 40 -10.57 5.42 10.10
N GLY A 41 -10.00 5.47 11.30
CA GLY A 41 -10.67 5.03 12.52
C GLY A 41 -10.63 3.51 12.68
N VAL A 42 -11.61 2.78 12.12
CA VAL A 42 -11.67 1.30 12.24
C VAL A 42 -10.78 0.61 11.22
N TYR A 43 -10.59 1.24 10.06
CA TYR A 43 -9.79 0.74 8.95
C TYR A 43 -8.52 1.58 8.77
N ASP A 44 -7.41 0.91 8.53
CA ASP A 44 -6.21 1.52 7.97
C ASP A 44 -6.29 1.45 6.44
N LEU A 45 -6.01 2.57 5.78
CA LEU A 45 -5.66 2.55 4.37
C LEU A 45 -4.18 2.19 4.25
N MET A 46 -3.88 1.05 3.64
CA MET A 46 -2.52 0.65 3.35
C MET A 46 -2.25 0.71 1.86
N ALA A 47 -1.06 1.14 1.45
CA ALA A 47 -0.64 1.14 0.05
C ALA A 47 0.73 0.52 -0.15
N CYS A 48 0.92 -0.05 -1.33
CA CYS A 48 2.17 -0.61 -1.81
C CYS A 48 2.56 0.15 -3.08
N ALA A 49 3.44 1.14 -2.92
CA ALA A 49 3.98 1.90 -4.03
C ALA A 49 5.04 1.06 -4.77
N PRO A 50 5.20 1.26 -6.09
CA PRO A 50 6.32 0.67 -6.79
C PRO A 50 7.63 1.14 -6.14
N PRO A 51 8.68 0.31 -6.08
CA PRO A 51 10.01 0.73 -5.65
C PRO A 51 10.61 1.65 -6.71
N VAL A 52 10.13 2.89 -6.77
CA VAL A 52 10.76 3.97 -7.53
C VAL A 52 11.85 4.57 -6.66
N ALA A 53 13.05 4.74 -7.24
CA ALA A 53 14.20 5.34 -6.59
C ALA A 53 13.81 6.66 -5.87
N PRO A 54 14.45 7.00 -4.75
CA PRO A 54 14.04 8.10 -3.88
C PRO A 54 14.27 9.46 -4.55
N ASN A 55 13.35 9.89 -5.41
CA ASN A 55 13.17 11.29 -5.74
C ASN A 55 11.83 11.54 -6.45
N GLN A 56 10.80 11.93 -5.69
CA GLN A 56 9.89 12.96 -6.18
C GLN A 56 9.18 13.66 -5.02
N PRO A 57 9.33 14.99 -4.87
CA PRO A 57 8.66 15.75 -3.83
C PRO A 57 7.16 15.78 -4.10
N ARG A 58 6.37 15.46 -3.07
CA ARG A 58 4.91 15.57 -3.07
C ARG A 58 4.57 17.06 -3.27
N LEU A 59 4.10 17.43 -4.46
CA LEU A 59 3.59 18.77 -4.71
C LEU A 59 2.34 18.96 -3.85
N LYS A 60 2.34 20.03 -3.04
CA LYS A 60 1.21 20.48 -2.23
C LYS A 60 0.09 21.05 -3.09
#